data_AF-A0A2V9ULD9-F1
#
_entry.id   AF-A0A2V9ULD9-F1
#
_cell.length_a   1.000
_cell.length_b   1.000
_cell.length_c   1.000
_cell.angle_alpha   90.00
_cell.angle_beta   90.00
_cell.angle_gamma   90.00
#
_symmetry.space_group_name_H-M   'P 1'
#
loop_
_entity.id
_entity.type
_entity.pdbx_description
1 polymer ?
#
loop_
_entity_poly.entity_id
_entity_poly.type
_entity_poly.pdbx_seq_one_letter_code
_entity_poly.pdbx_strand_id
1 'polypeptide(L)'
;MNVLEGQPKLPSALEKRLENELEASDKVELGLTPGTLEKINDPVRSYLREMGAVPLLTREEEVEIAKRIERGQLQVLKVLSRSPVVIHQILAIGQDLKQGVRLIRDIVVFDEEEVTEEILQNRVKDITRRVDDLQKHYKRRKHTNTVAADTGWAARLSEFRSSSATSALRIASANA
;
A
#
# COMPACT_ATOMS: atom_id res chain seq x y z
N MET A 1 -14.77 15.70 -21.25
CA MET A 1 -13.38 15.33 -21.62
C MET A 1 -13.18 13.90 -21.17
N ASN A 2 -13.22 12.94 -22.10
CA ASN A 2 -13.11 11.51 -21.79
C ASN A 2 -11.70 11.21 -21.24
N VAL A 3 -11.63 10.68 -20.02
CA VAL A 3 -10.38 10.22 -19.39
C VAL A 3 -10.55 8.76 -19.02
N LEU A 4 -10.73 7.92 -20.04
CA LEU A 4 -10.66 6.47 -19.93
C LEU A 4 -10.15 5.94 -21.27
N GLU A 5 -8.83 5.72 -21.38
CA GLU A 5 -8.27 4.61 -22.16
C GLU A 5 -6.74 4.64 -22.08
N GLY A 6 -6.21 3.59 -21.49
CA GLY A 6 -4.79 3.35 -21.36
C GLY A 6 -4.60 2.03 -20.65
N GLN A 7 -5.21 0.96 -21.18
CA GLN A 7 -4.88 -0.39 -20.70
C GLN A 7 -3.39 -0.64 -20.94
N PRO A 8 -2.63 -1.14 -19.95
CA PRO A 8 -1.23 -1.48 -20.16
C PRO A 8 -1.18 -2.62 -21.19
N LYS A 9 -0.73 -2.31 -22.41
CA LYS A 9 -0.51 -3.32 -23.45
C LYS A 9 0.58 -4.26 -22.98
N LEU A 10 0.27 -5.55 -22.93
CA LEU A 10 1.24 -6.59 -22.64
C LEU A 10 2.33 -6.61 -23.74
N PRO A 11 3.58 -6.97 -23.41
CA PRO A 11 4.63 -7.11 -24.42
C PRO A 11 4.20 -8.09 -25.51
N SER A 12 4.30 -7.70 -26.78
CA SER A 12 3.86 -8.48 -27.95
C SER A 12 4.43 -9.91 -28.02
N ALA A 13 5.57 -10.16 -27.38
CA ALA A 13 6.17 -11.50 -27.29
C ALA A 13 5.39 -12.45 -26.37
N LEU A 14 4.69 -11.92 -25.36
CA LEU A 14 3.84 -12.70 -24.46
C LEU A 14 2.47 -12.99 -25.08
N GLU A 15 1.89 -12.04 -25.80
CA GLU A 15 0.66 -12.26 -26.58
C GLU A 15 0.83 -13.42 -27.56
N LYS A 16 1.93 -13.38 -28.32
CA LYS A 16 2.24 -14.42 -29.32
C LYS A 16 2.55 -15.79 -28.71
N ARG A 17 3.07 -15.84 -27.47
CA ARG A 17 3.26 -17.11 -26.74
C ARG A 17 1.93 -17.68 -26.27
N LEU A 18 1.07 -16.83 -25.70
CA LEU A 18 -0.25 -17.20 -25.21
C LEU A 18 -1.14 -17.71 -26.35
N GLU A 19 -1.08 -17.05 -27.51
CA GLU A 19 -1.84 -17.43 -28.71
C GLU A 19 -1.41 -18.79 -29.27
N ASN A 20 -0.09 -19.06 -29.31
CA ASN A 20 0.43 -20.38 -29.72
C ASN A 20 0.06 -21.50 -28.73
N GLU A 21 -0.02 -21.20 -27.44
CA GLU A 21 -0.35 -22.17 -26.39
C GLU A 21 -1.86 -22.50 -26.37
N LEU A 22 -2.70 -21.51 -26.70
CA LEU A 22 -4.14 -21.68 -26.94
C LEU A 22 -4.42 -22.49 -28.21
N GLU A 23 -3.73 -22.22 -29.32
CA GLU A 23 -3.88 -22.99 -30.56
C GLU A 23 -3.41 -24.46 -30.40
N ALA A 24 -2.41 -24.71 -29.55
CA ALA A 24 -1.96 -26.05 -29.21
C ALA A 24 -2.98 -26.80 -28.35
N SER A 25 -3.72 -26.09 -27.49
CA SER A 25 -4.78 -26.66 -26.64
C SER A 25 -6.03 -27.05 -27.45
N ASP A 26 -6.46 -26.18 -28.38
CA ASP A 26 -7.65 -26.42 -29.20
C ASP A 26 -7.48 -27.58 -30.20
N LYS A 27 -6.25 -27.90 -30.62
CA LYS A 27 -5.98 -29.06 -31.50
C LYS A 27 -6.05 -30.42 -30.81
N VAL A 28 -6.16 -30.47 -29.48
CA VAL A 28 -6.24 -31.73 -28.70
C VAL A 28 -7.69 -32.10 -28.33
N GLU A 29 -8.71 -31.37 -28.79
CA GLU A 29 -10.10 -31.83 -28.65
C GLU A 29 -10.40 -32.99 -29.62
N LEU A 30 -10.37 -34.20 -29.06
CA LEU A 30 -10.95 -35.43 -29.61
C LEU A 30 -12.32 -35.16 -30.24
N GLY A 31 -12.54 -35.77 -31.42
CA GLY A 31 -13.75 -35.63 -32.23
C GLY A 31 -15.07 -35.75 -31.45
N LEU A 32 -15.93 -34.74 -31.62
CA LEU A 32 -17.26 -34.68 -31.03
C LEU A 32 -18.32 -34.72 -32.13
N THR A 33 -19.07 -35.81 -32.14
CA THR A 33 -20.34 -36.02 -32.85
C THR A 33 -21.39 -34.96 -32.44
N PRO A 34 -22.44 -34.72 -33.25
CA PRO A 34 -23.30 -33.53 -33.19
C PRO A 34 -24.35 -33.52 -32.05
N GLY A 35 -23.93 -33.86 -30.83
CA GLY A 35 -24.73 -33.75 -29.58
C GLY A 35 -24.15 -32.73 -28.58
N THR A 36 -23.21 -31.89 -29.00
CA THR A 36 -22.35 -31.09 -28.11
C THR A 36 -22.87 -29.67 -27.83
N LEU A 37 -23.91 -29.22 -28.53
CA LEU A 37 -24.42 -27.85 -28.42
C LEU A 37 -25.23 -27.59 -27.14
N GLU A 38 -25.73 -28.62 -26.46
CA GLU A 38 -26.37 -28.48 -25.13
C GLU A 38 -25.35 -28.44 -23.97
N LYS A 39 -24.05 -28.59 -24.26
CA LYS A 39 -22.97 -28.81 -23.27
C LYS A 39 -22.10 -27.59 -22.96
N ILE A 40 -22.52 -26.40 -23.42
CA ILE A 40 -21.78 -25.13 -23.36
C ILE A 40 -22.14 -24.30 -22.10
N ASN A 41 -23.24 -24.65 -21.40
CA ASN A 41 -23.74 -23.89 -20.24
C ASN A 41 -23.54 -24.61 -18.89
N ASP A 42 -22.55 -25.49 -18.76
CA ASP A 42 -22.22 -26.06 -17.45
C ASP A 42 -21.23 -25.11 -16.71
N PRO A 43 -21.66 -24.41 -15.64
CA PRO A 43 -20.80 -23.47 -14.92
C PRO A 43 -19.58 -24.16 -14.31
N VAL A 44 -19.72 -25.44 -13.94
CA VAL A 44 -18.62 -26.23 -13.39
C VAL A 44 -17.61 -26.51 -14.49
N ARG A 45 -18.07 -26.85 -15.70
CA ARG A 45 -17.19 -27.08 -16.84
C ARG A 45 -16.46 -25.81 -17.28
N SER A 46 -17.13 -24.66 -17.26
CA SER A 46 -16.48 -23.36 -17.53
C SER A 46 -15.39 -23.08 -16.50
N TYR A 47 -15.70 -23.25 -15.21
CA TYR A 47 -14.76 -23.03 -14.12
C TYR A 47 -13.53 -23.96 -14.21
N LEU A 48 -13.73 -25.25 -14.48
CA LEU A 48 -12.62 -26.20 -14.61
C LEU A 48 -11.74 -25.91 -15.83
N ARG A 49 -12.33 -25.45 -16.95
CA ARG A 49 -11.58 -25.02 -18.12
C ARG A 49 -10.74 -23.78 -17.80
N GLU A 50 -11.33 -22.79 -17.12
CA GLU A 50 -10.65 -21.57 -16.72
C GLU A 50 -9.53 -21.82 -15.69
N MET A 51 -9.79 -22.67 -14.69
CA MET A 51 -8.76 -23.07 -13.71
C MET A 51 -7.62 -23.86 -14.36
N GLY A 52 -7.93 -24.77 -15.29
CA GLY A 52 -6.94 -25.62 -15.96
C GLY A 52 -6.04 -24.87 -16.95
N ALA A 53 -6.43 -23.65 -17.35
CA ALA A 53 -5.62 -22.78 -18.20
C ALA A 53 -4.49 -22.07 -17.43
N VAL A 54 -4.57 -21.97 -16.10
CA VAL A 54 -3.54 -21.32 -15.27
C VAL A 54 -2.48 -22.35 -14.86
N PRO A 55 -1.20 -22.17 -15.23
CA PRO A 55 -0.14 -23.11 -14.87
C PRO A 55 0.08 -23.12 -13.35
N LEU A 56 0.46 -24.29 -12.84
CA LEU A 56 0.85 -24.44 -11.43
C LEU A 56 2.14 -23.68 -11.15
N LEU A 57 2.23 -23.10 -9.95
CA LEU A 57 3.42 -22.40 -9.50
C LEU A 57 4.57 -23.38 -9.24
N THR A 58 5.76 -22.99 -9.64
CA THR A 58 7.02 -23.56 -9.17
C THR A 58 7.33 -23.06 -7.76
N ARG A 59 8.20 -23.77 -7.04
CA ARG A 59 8.63 -23.37 -5.69
C ARG A 59 9.25 -21.96 -5.68
N GLU A 60 10.00 -21.61 -6.73
CA GLU A 60 10.61 -20.29 -6.89
C GLU A 60 9.55 -19.20 -7.07
N GLU A 61 8.51 -19.45 -7.86
CA GLU A 61 7.40 -18.51 -8.08
C GLU A 61 6.55 -18.32 -6.82
N GLU A 62 6.29 -19.38 -6.05
CA GLU A 62 5.62 -19.27 -4.75
C GLU A 62 6.38 -18.33 -3.80
N VAL A 63 7.71 -18.48 -3.74
CA VAL A 63 8.56 -17.62 -2.92
C VAL A 63 8.59 -16.19 -3.44
N GLU A 64 8.61 -15.98 -4.75
CA GLU A 64 8.57 -14.63 -5.34
C GLU A 64 7.25 -13.92 -5.01
N ILE A 65 6.12 -14.62 -5.17
CA ILE A 65 4.79 -14.09 -4.85
C ILE A 65 4.72 -13.74 -3.36
N ALA A 66 5.18 -14.62 -2.47
CA ALA A 66 5.23 -14.36 -1.04
C ALA A 66 6.02 -13.08 -0.71
N LYS A 67 7.22 -12.92 -1.27
CA LYS A 67 8.04 -11.71 -1.11
C LYS A 67 7.38 -10.47 -1.70
N ARG A 68 6.61 -10.60 -2.79
CA ARG A 68 5.88 -9.48 -3.38
C ARG A 68 4.74 -9.03 -2.46
N ILE A 69 4.00 -9.97 -1.88
CA ILE A 69 2.93 -9.70 -0.91
C ILE A 69 3.48 -9.02 0.33
N GLU A 70 4.56 -9.54 0.92
CA GLU A 70 5.20 -8.97 2.11
C GLU A 70 5.68 -7.53 1.84
N ARG A 71 6.35 -7.28 0.72
CA ARG A 71 6.77 -5.92 0.32
C ARG A 71 5.57 -4.99 0.15
N GLY A 72 4.47 -5.47 -0.45
CA GLY A 72 3.24 -4.71 -0.59
C GLY A 72 2.64 -4.31 0.75
N GLN A 73 2.57 -5.25 1.71
CA GLN A 73 2.09 -4.97 3.07
C GLN A 73 2.96 -3.92 3.78
N LEU A 74 4.29 -4.04 3.68
CA LEU A 74 5.22 -3.06 4.24
C LEU A 74 5.06 -1.67 3.61
N GLN A 75 4.82 -1.60 2.30
CA GLN A 75 4.55 -0.34 1.61
C GLN A 75 3.26 0.33 2.11
N VAL A 76 2.18 -0.44 2.25
CA VAL A 76 0.91 0.05 2.79
C VAL A 76 1.11 0.58 4.21
N LEU A 77 1.79 -0.17 5.08
CA LEU A 77 2.09 0.24 6.45
C LEU A 77 2.92 1.54 6.49
N LYS A 78 3.90 1.68 5.58
CA LYS A 78 4.72 2.87 5.44
C LYS A 78 3.91 4.12 5.06
N VAL A 79 2.90 3.97 4.21
CA VAL A 79 2.00 5.06 3.82
C VAL A 79 1.07 5.42 4.97
N LEU A 80 0.40 4.43 5.57
CA LEU A 80 -0.54 4.64 6.67
C LEU A 80 0.14 5.30 7.88
N SER A 81 1.36 4.89 8.23
CA SER A 81 2.13 5.48 9.34
C SER A 81 2.47 6.96 9.17
N ARG A 82 2.40 7.51 7.96
CA ARG A 82 2.63 8.94 7.69
C ARG A 82 1.34 9.76 7.63
N SER A 83 0.17 9.10 7.62
CA SER A 83 -1.12 9.78 7.54
C SER A 83 -1.50 10.39 8.89
N PRO A 84 -1.74 11.70 8.98
CA PRO A 84 -2.21 12.35 10.21
C PRO A 84 -3.53 11.78 10.72
N VAL A 85 -4.44 11.38 9.81
CA VAL A 85 -5.75 10.82 10.16
C VAL A 85 -5.58 9.49 10.90
N VAL A 86 -4.70 8.62 10.39
CA VAL A 86 -4.38 7.32 11.00
C VAL A 86 -3.77 7.52 12.38
N ILE A 87 -2.83 8.46 12.53
CA ILE A 87 -2.21 8.75 13.82
C ILE A 87 -3.27 9.22 14.83
N HIS A 88 -4.15 10.14 14.46
CA HIS A 88 -5.22 10.58 15.36
C HIS A 88 -6.15 9.43 15.76
N GLN A 89 -6.49 8.54 14.83
CA GLN A 89 -7.31 7.37 15.12
C GLN A 89 -6.63 6.40 16.11
N ILE A 90 -5.32 6.15 15.95
CA ILE A 90 -4.54 5.33 16.88
C ILE A 90 -4.53 5.96 18.28
N LEU A 91 -4.38 7.28 18.37
CA LEU A 91 -4.43 7.99 19.65
C LEU A 91 -5.82 7.87 20.31
N ALA A 92 -6.89 7.97 19.54
CA ALA A 92 -8.27 7.79 20.03
C ALA A 92 -8.49 6.37 20.56
N ILE A 93 -8.08 5.35 19.81
CA ILE A 93 -8.16 3.95 20.26
C ILE A 93 -7.39 3.73 21.57
N GLY A 94 -6.20 4.33 21.71
CA GLY A 94 -5.46 4.24 22.96
C GLY A 94 -6.13 4.94 24.15
N GLN A 95 -6.92 5.99 23.91
CA GLN A 95 -7.74 6.61 24.96
C GLN A 95 -8.92 5.74 25.35
N ASP A 96 -9.65 5.19 24.37
CA ASP A 96 -10.75 4.24 24.60
C ASP A 96 -10.26 3.04 25.43
N LEU A 97 -9.07 2.53 25.10
CA LEU A 97 -8.44 1.42 25.81
C LEU A 97 -8.10 1.78 27.26
N LYS A 98 -7.59 2.99 27.52
CA LYS A 98 -7.32 3.47 28.89
C LYS A 98 -8.58 3.63 29.73
N GLN A 99 -9.68 4.02 29.09
CA GLN A 99 -10.97 4.22 29.74
C GLN A 99 -11.76 2.91 29.90
N GLY A 100 -11.28 1.80 29.34
CA GLY A 100 -11.98 0.52 29.36
C GLY A 100 -13.21 0.48 28.44
N VAL A 101 -13.34 1.43 27.50
CA VAL A 101 -14.45 1.50 26.54
C VAL A 101 -14.31 0.42 25.46
N ARG A 102 -13.08 0.04 25.10
CA ARG A 102 -12.78 -1.06 24.17
C ARG A 102 -11.90 -2.11 24.82
N LEU A 103 -12.16 -3.37 24.48
CA LEU A 103 -11.34 -4.50 24.91
C LEU A 103 -10.09 -4.60 24.06
N ILE A 104 -8.96 -4.94 24.69
CA ILE A 104 -7.68 -5.13 23.99
C ILE A 104 -7.74 -6.28 22.97
N ARG A 105 -8.60 -7.28 23.22
CA ARG A 105 -8.83 -8.45 22.36
C ARG A 105 -9.37 -8.09 20.98
N ASP A 106 -10.09 -6.98 20.87
CA ASP A 106 -10.67 -6.54 19.61
C ASP A 106 -9.68 -5.69 18.78
N ILE A 107 -8.56 -5.30 19.39
CA ILE A 107 -7.59 -4.35 18.82
C ILE A 107 -6.30 -5.06 18.43
N VAL A 108 -5.89 -6.07 19.21
CA VAL A 108 -4.60 -6.76 19.08
C VAL A 108 -4.82 -8.26 18.92
N VAL A 109 -4.08 -8.86 17.99
CA VAL A 109 -4.01 -10.31 17.84
C VAL A 109 -3.06 -10.88 18.88
N PHE A 110 -3.48 -11.95 19.54
CA PHE A 110 -2.70 -12.68 20.55
C PHE A 110 -2.23 -13.99 19.93
N ASP A 111 -0.94 -14.29 20.08
CA ASP A 111 -0.35 -15.54 19.59
C ASP A 111 -0.37 -16.63 20.68
N GLU A 112 -0.71 -16.24 21.92
CA GLU A 112 -0.75 -17.12 23.09
C GLU A 112 -2.01 -18.01 23.11
N GLU A 113 -1.83 -19.33 23.34
CA GLU A 113 -2.93 -20.31 23.42
C GLU A 113 -3.91 -20.00 24.57
N GLU A 114 -3.38 -19.51 25.70
CA GLU A 114 -4.17 -19.07 26.85
C GLU A 114 -3.99 -17.58 27.09
N VAL A 115 -5.10 -16.84 27.03
CA VAL A 115 -5.13 -15.41 27.32
C VAL A 115 -5.63 -15.22 28.76
N THR A 116 -4.69 -15.14 29.70
CA THR A 116 -4.99 -14.87 31.11
C THR A 116 -5.23 -13.38 31.35
N GLU A 117 -5.90 -13.06 32.46
CA GLU A 117 -6.13 -11.66 32.85
C GLU A 117 -4.81 -10.89 33.04
N GLU A 118 -3.76 -11.55 33.56
CA GLU A 118 -2.44 -10.95 33.71
C GLU A 118 -1.80 -10.58 32.36
N ILE A 119 -1.93 -11.44 31.35
CA ILE A 119 -1.44 -11.18 29.99
C ILE A 119 -2.20 -10.00 29.37
N LEU A 120 -3.51 -9.94 29.56
CA LEU A 120 -4.35 -8.84 29.07
C LEU A 120 -3.91 -7.51 29.69
N GLN A 121 -3.75 -7.45 31.01
CA GLN A 121 -3.35 -6.23 31.71
C GLN A 121 -1.95 -5.77 31.29
N ASN A 122 -1.01 -6.70 31.14
CA ASN A 122 0.33 -6.39 30.65
C ASN A 122 0.28 -5.84 29.21
N ARG A 123 -0.51 -6.46 28.33
CA ARG A 123 -0.68 -6.00 26.95
C ARG A 123 -1.31 -4.61 26.89
N VAL A 124 -2.34 -4.34 27.70
CA VAL A 124 -2.98 -3.02 27.81
C VAL A 124 -1.93 -1.98 28.21
N LYS A 125 -1.14 -2.26 29.25
CA LYS A 125 -0.09 -1.35 29.73
C LYS A 125 0.97 -1.07 28.66
N ASP A 126 1.38 -2.09 27.92
CA ASP A 126 2.38 -1.95 26.85
C ASP A 126 1.86 -1.11 25.68
N ILE A 127 0.64 -1.39 25.22
CA ILE A 127 0.03 -0.69 24.09
C ILE A 127 -0.23 0.78 24.46
N THR A 128 -0.80 1.04 25.64
CA THR A 128 -1.06 2.41 26.09
C THR A 128 0.23 3.22 26.22
N ARG A 129 1.32 2.63 26.72
CA ARG A 129 2.65 3.25 26.76
C ARG A 129 3.16 3.59 25.36
N ARG A 130 3.06 2.66 24.39
CA ARG A 130 3.48 2.91 23.00
C ARG A 130 2.67 4.04 22.35
N VAL A 131 1.37 4.11 22.62
CA VAL A 131 0.51 5.20 22.14
C VAL A 131 0.91 6.54 22.75
N ASP A 132 1.27 6.58 24.03
CA ASP A 132 1.76 7.80 24.68
C ASP A 132 3.08 8.30 24.08
N ASP A 133 4.00 7.39 23.78
CA ASP A 133 5.25 7.74 23.12
C ASP A 133 5.01 8.25 21.69
N LEU A 134 4.10 7.61 20.94
CA LEU A 134 3.64 8.11 19.65
C LEU A 134 3.07 9.54 19.77
N GLN A 135 2.24 9.80 20.79
CA GLN A 135 1.68 11.12 21.04
C GLN A 135 2.76 12.18 21.28
N LYS A 136 3.78 11.86 22.09
CA LYS A 136 4.92 12.77 22.35
C LYS A 136 5.67 13.09 21.07
N HIS A 137 6.01 12.08 20.27
CA HIS A 137 6.71 12.26 18.99
C HIS A 137 5.90 13.08 17.98
N TYR A 138 4.60 12.84 17.90
CA TYR A 138 3.71 13.58 17.01
C TYR A 138 3.56 15.05 17.43
N LYS A 139 3.41 15.35 18.74
CA LYS A 139 3.37 16.72 19.26
C LYS A 139 4.68 17.47 19.01
N ARG A 140 5.83 16.82 19.23
CA ARG A 140 7.16 17.40 18.98
C ARG A 140 7.32 17.81 17.50
N ARG A 141 6.88 16.96 16.57
CA ARG A 141 6.88 17.24 15.11
C ARG A 141 6.00 18.43 14.74
N LYS A 142 4.79 18.55 15.31
CA LYS A 142 3.90 19.69 15.05
C LYS A 142 4.54 21.01 15.48
N HIS A 143 5.12 21.07 16.68
CA HIS A 143 5.79 22.29 17.18
C HIS A 143 7.01 22.70 16.34
N THR A 144 7.80 21.74 15.84
CA THR A 144 8.94 22.08 14.99
C THR A 144 8.52 22.62 13.61
N ASN A 145 7.40 22.16 13.05
CA ASN A 145 6.90 22.66 11.77
C ASN A 145 6.23 24.04 11.90
N THR A 146 5.55 24.32 13.01
CA THR A 146 4.97 25.65 13.25
C THR A 146 6.08 26.70 13.48
N VAL A 147 7.11 26.37 14.26
CA VAL A 147 8.26 27.27 14.47
C VAL A 147 9.07 27.50 13.18
N ALA A 148 9.19 26.50 12.30
CA ALA A 148 9.83 26.67 10.99
C ALA A 148 9.00 27.54 10.02
N ALA A 149 7.67 27.59 10.17
CA ALA A 149 6.80 28.47 9.40
C ALA A 149 6.79 29.91 9.94
N ASP A 150 6.92 30.08 11.26
CA ASP A 150 6.89 31.39 11.94
C ASP A 150 8.26 32.06 12.03
N THR A 151 9.36 31.31 11.98
CA THR A 151 10.69 31.91 11.83
C THR A 151 10.77 32.52 10.44
N GLY A 152 11.04 33.83 10.36
CA GLY A 152 11.06 34.65 9.14
C GLY A 152 12.06 34.25 8.04
N TRP A 153 12.43 32.98 7.96
CA TRP A 153 13.06 32.28 6.84
C TRP A 153 12.32 32.51 5.51
N ALA A 154 10.98 32.47 5.51
CA ALA A 154 10.19 32.75 4.30
C ALA A 154 10.34 34.21 3.83
N ALA A 155 10.37 35.18 4.77
CA ALA A 155 10.62 36.59 4.48
C ALA A 155 12.07 36.81 3.99
N ARG A 156 13.05 36.21 4.69
CA ARG A 156 14.48 36.26 4.34
C ARG A 156 14.78 35.67 2.96
N LEU A 157 14.09 34.62 2.53
CA LEU A 157 14.22 34.06 1.18
C LEU A 157 13.70 35.02 0.10
N SER A 158 12.66 35.79 0.38
CA SER A 158 12.13 36.79 -0.56
C SER A 158 13.05 38.02 -0.68
N GLU A 159 13.67 38.44 0.43
CA GLU A 159 14.72 39.47 0.45
C GLU A 159 16.00 39.00 -0.25
N PHE A 160 16.38 37.72 -0.10
CA PHE A 160 17.55 37.17 -0.77
C PHE A 160 17.35 37.05 -2.29
N ARG A 161 16.13 36.69 -2.74
CA ARG A 161 15.79 36.62 -4.18
C ARG A 161 15.72 38.00 -4.86
N SER A 162 15.35 39.06 -4.14
CA SER A 162 15.39 40.44 -4.65
C SER A 162 16.80 41.05 -4.61
N SER A 163 17.59 40.70 -3.59
CA SER A 163 19.00 41.13 -3.48
C SER A 163 19.91 40.48 -4.51
N SER A 164 19.74 39.18 -4.82
CA SER A 164 20.57 38.51 -5.84
C SER A 164 20.29 39.01 -7.26
N ALA A 165 19.06 39.43 -7.56
CA ALA A 165 18.71 40.05 -8.83
C ALA A 165 19.38 41.43 -9.00
N THR A 166 19.55 42.18 -7.91
CA THR A 166 20.15 43.51 -7.92
C THR A 166 21.69 43.45 -8.03
N SER A 167 22.32 42.44 -7.44
CA SER A 167 23.77 42.21 -7.57
C SER A 167 24.17 41.70 -8.96
N ALA A 168 23.33 40.88 -9.62
CA ALA A 168 23.57 40.44 -10.99
C ALA A 168 23.47 41.61 -12.01
N LEU A 169 22.56 42.57 -11.77
CA LEU A 169 22.41 43.75 -12.65
C LEU A 169 23.56 44.75 -12.52
N ARG A 170 24.18 44.86 -11.34
CA ARG A 170 25.32 45.76 -11.09
C ARG A 170 26.63 45.28 -11.72
N ILE A 171 26.83 43.96 -11.81
CA ILE A 171 28.02 43.38 -12.47
C ILE A 171 27.90 43.52 -14.00
N ALA A 172 26.68 43.47 -14.55
CA ALA A 172 26.45 43.68 -15.98
C ALA A 172 26.61 45.14 -16.43
N SER A 173 26.38 46.14 -15.57
CA SER A 173 26.53 47.56 -15.92
C SER A 173 27.93 48.14 -15.67
N ALA A 174 28.86 47.35 -15.12
CA ALA A 174 30.24 47.78 -14.83
C ALA A 174 31.25 47.35 -15.91
N ASN A 175 30.79 46.63 -16.95
CA ASN A 175 31.61 46.08 -18.03
C ASN A 175 31.18 46.56 -19.43
N ALA A 176 30.50 47.72 -19.51
CA ALA A 176 30.13 48.39 -20.76
C ALA A 176 30.78 49.77 -20.84
#